data_AF-A0A3D5JFB9-F1
#
_entry.id   AF-A0A3D5JFB9-F1
#
_cell.length_a   1.000
_cell.length_b   1.000
_cell.length_c   1.000
_cell.angle_alpha   90.00
_cell.angle_beta   90.00
_cell.angle_gamma   90.00
#
_symmetry.space_group_name_H-M   'P 1'
#
loop_
_entity.id
_entity.type
_entity.pdbx_description
1 polymer ?
#
loop_
_entity_poly.entity_id
_entity_poly.type
_entity_poly.pdbx_seq_one_letter_code
_entity_poly.pdbx_strand_id
1 'polypeptide(L)'
;MSSPQDERLFVWDLPLRLFHWGLAVSVIVGVVSVNMGRMDIHERAGLTVLALVVFRLIWGFAGGHNARFVNFVRPPFAVLRWLR
;
A
#
# COMPACT_ATOMS: atom_id res chain seq x y z
N MET A 1 -6.43 9.21 38.86
CA MET A 1 -5.25 8.87 38.03
C MET A 1 -5.69 7.79 37.05
N SER A 2 -6.40 8.16 35.99
CA SER A 2 -6.80 7.22 34.92
C SER A 2 -5.58 6.95 34.04
N SER A 3 -5.09 5.71 34.04
CA SER A 3 -4.06 5.25 33.12
C SER A 3 -4.50 5.58 31.68
N PRO A 4 -3.62 6.13 30.83
CA PRO A 4 -3.92 6.27 29.42
C PRO A 4 -4.20 4.85 28.92
N GLN A 5 -5.43 4.61 28.45
CA GLN A 5 -5.73 3.36 27.79
C GLN A 5 -4.78 3.25 26.60
N ASP A 6 -4.10 2.12 26.45
CA ASP A 6 -3.33 1.79 25.25
C ASP A 6 -4.31 1.75 24.08
N GLU A 7 -4.65 2.93 23.55
CA GLU A 7 -5.43 3.11 22.35
C GLU A 7 -4.52 2.61 21.23
N ARG A 8 -4.65 1.32 20.88
CA ARG A 8 -3.93 0.73 19.76
C ARG A 8 -4.37 1.45 18.49
N LEU A 9 -3.65 2.50 18.14
CA LEU A 9 -3.78 3.19 16.87
C LEU A 9 -3.48 2.16 15.77
N PHE A 10 -4.52 1.70 15.09
CA PHE A 10 -4.38 0.84 13.91
C PHE A 10 -3.84 1.69 12.76
N VAL A 11 -2.52 1.84 12.72
CA VAL A 11 -1.82 2.59 11.68
C VAL A 11 -1.86 1.85 10.34
N TRP A 12 -1.87 0.52 10.40
CA TRP A 12 -1.89 -0.36 9.23
C TRP A 12 -3.25 -1.01 9.06
N ASP A 13 -4.13 -0.32 8.34
CA ASP A 13 -5.46 -0.78 8.02
C ASP A 13 -5.41 -2.06 7.16
N LEU A 14 -6.41 -2.94 7.39
CA LEU A 14 -6.52 -4.22 6.70
C LEU A 14 -6.45 -4.10 5.16
N PRO A 15 -7.10 -3.13 4.51
CA PRO A 15 -7.07 -3.00 3.05
C PRO A 15 -5.67 -2.63 2.52
N LEU A 16 -4.90 -1.83 3.26
CA LEU A 16 -3.52 -1.50 2.92
C LEU A 16 -2.60 -2.72 3.03
N ARG A 17 -2.84 -3.61 4.01
CA ARG A 17 -2.11 -4.89 4.13
C ARG A 17 -2.41 -5.82 2.96
N LEU A 18 -3.69 -5.94 2.59
CA LEU A 18 -4.12 -6.78 1.48
C LEU A 18 -3.52 -6.29 0.16
N PHE A 19 -3.51 -4.99 -0.09
CA PHE A 19 -2.84 -4.41 -1.25
C PHE A 19 -1.34 -4.73 -1.24
N HIS A 20 -0.65 -4.47 -0.13
CA HIS A 20 0.80 -4.60 -0.07
C HIS A 20 1.26 -6.06 -0.26
N TRP A 21 0.68 -6.98 0.50
CA TRP A 21 1.02 -8.40 0.39
C TRP A 21 0.51 -9.02 -0.91
N GLY A 22 -0.67 -8.62 -1.39
CA GLY A 22 -1.19 -9.03 -2.68
C GLY A 22 -0.25 -8.62 -3.82
N LEU A 23 0.23 -7.38 -3.82
CA LEU A 23 1.16 -6.88 -4.83
C LEU A 23 2.48 -7.66 -4.80
N ALA A 24 3.05 -7.88 -3.61
CA ALA A 24 4.29 -8.65 -3.45
C ALA A 24 4.13 -10.09 -4.00
N VAL A 25 3.04 -10.78 -3.66
CA VAL A 25 2.75 -12.12 -4.15
C VAL A 25 2.56 -12.13 -5.66
N SER A 26 1.79 -11.19 -6.24
CA SER A 26 1.58 -11.11 -7.69
C SER A 26 2.89 -10.88 -8.45
N VAL A 27 3.80 -10.06 -7.92
CA VAL A 27 5.13 -9.85 -8.52
C VAL A 27 5.96 -11.13 -8.46
N ILE A 28 6.01 -11.81 -7.31
CA ILE A 28 6.74 -13.08 -7.17
C ILE A 28 6.19 -14.13 -8.16
N VAL A 29 4.86 -14.28 -8.24
CA VAL A 29 4.20 -15.18 -9.20
C VAL A 29 4.55 -14.79 -10.64
N GLY A 30 4.55 -13.49 -10.97
CA GLY A 30 4.93 -12.99 -12.29
C GLY A 30 6.38 -13.33 -12.67
N VAL A 31 7.32 -13.22 -11.73
CA VAL A 31 8.74 -13.57 -11.96
C VAL A 31 8.94 -15.08 -12.09
N VAL A 32 8.35 -15.86 -11.17
CA VAL A 32 8.48 -17.32 -11.17
C VAL A 32 7.84 -17.93 -12.42
N SER A 33 6.69 -17.42 -12.85
CA SER A 33 5.97 -17.93 -14.02
C SER A 33 6.77 -17.81 -15.32
N VAL A 34 7.54 -16.74 -15.52
CA VAL A 34 8.43 -16.59 -16.69
C VAL A 34 9.52 -17.66 -16.69
N ASN A 35 10.12 -17.93 -15.52
CA ASN A 35 11.14 -18.98 -15.39
C ASN A 35 10.59 -20.38 -15.68
N MET A 36 9.27 -20.58 -15.49
CA MET A 36 8.57 -21.83 -15.80
C MET A 36 7.99 -21.87 -17.22
N GLY A 37 8.20 -20.82 -18.04
CA GLY A 37 7.60 -20.70 -19.38
C GLY A 37 6.07 -20.50 -19.37
N ARG A 38 5.49 -20.15 -18.23
CA ARG A 38 4.03 -20.01 -18.01
C ARG A 38 3.57 -18.58 -18.26
N MET A 39 3.57 -18.16 -19.52
CA MET A 39 3.18 -16.79 -19.88
C MET A 39 1.70 -16.49 -19.57
N ASP A 40 0.84 -17.51 -19.58
CA ASP A 40 -0.57 -17.44 -19.16
C ASP A 40 -0.70 -16.98 -17.70
N ILE A 41 0.17 -17.47 -16.82
CA ILE A 41 0.21 -17.10 -15.41
C ILE A 41 0.82 -15.70 -15.25
N HIS A 42 1.87 -15.39 -16.02
CA HIS A 42 2.48 -14.06 -16.01
C HIS A 42 1.48 -12.96 -16.39
N GLU A 43 0.71 -13.16 -17.46
CA GLU A 43 -0.31 -12.21 -17.90
C GLU A 43 -1.38 -11.99 -16.82
N ARG A 44 -1.90 -13.07 -16.22
CA ARG A 44 -2.89 -12.98 -15.12
C ARG A 44 -2.31 -12.28 -13.89
N ALA A 45 -1.04 -12.53 -13.57
CA ALA A 45 -0.34 -11.82 -12.50
C ALA A 45 -0.25 -10.32 -12.80
N GLY A 46 0.07 -9.94 -14.05
CA GLY A 46 0.08 -8.55 -14.52
C GLY A 46 -1.30 -7.87 -14.40
N LEU A 47 -2.37 -8.54 -14.81
CA LEU A 47 -3.75 -8.04 -14.64
C LEU A 47 -4.13 -7.89 -13.17
N THR A 48 -3.68 -8.80 -12.31
CA THR A 48 -3.89 -8.70 -10.86
C THR A 48 -3.14 -7.49 -10.28
N VAL A 49 -1.90 -7.26 -10.69
CA VAL A 49 -1.12 -6.06 -10.31
C VAL A 49 -1.86 -4.79 -10.76
N LEU A 50 -2.36 -4.75 -12.00
CA LEU A 50 -3.11 -3.60 -12.51
C LEU A 50 -4.35 -3.32 -11.66
N ALA A 51 -5.14 -4.35 -11.35
CA ALA A 51 -6.32 -4.23 -10.49
C ALA A 51 -5.96 -3.72 -9.08
N LEU A 52 -4.88 -4.25 -8.49
CA LEU A 52 -4.38 -3.80 -7.18
C LEU A 52 -3.92 -2.33 -7.19
N VAL A 53 -3.27 -1.89 -8.26
CA VAL A 53 -2.85 -0.48 -8.44
C VAL A 53 -4.07 0.43 -8.54
N VAL A 54 -5.08 0.06 -9.34
CA VAL A 54 -6.34 0.84 -9.43
C VAL A 54 -7.03 0.90 -8.06
N PHE A 55 -7.14 -0.22 -7.36
CA PHE A 55 -7.63 -0.27 -5.99
C PHE A 55 -6.85 0.70 -5.09
N ARG A 56 -5.52 0.69 -5.15
CA ARG A 56 -4.67 1.55 -4.32
C ARG A 56 -4.88 3.03 -4.60
N LEU A 57 -5.05 3.41 -5.86
CA LEU A 57 -5.33 4.79 -6.25
C LEU A 57 -6.67 5.23 -5.62
N ILE A 58 -7.74 4.46 -5.81
CA ILE A 58 -9.05 4.75 -5.22
C ILE A 58 -8.96 4.82 -3.69
N TRP A 59 -8.33 3.83 -3.05
CA TRP A 59 -8.18 3.76 -1.60
C TRP A 59 -7.30 4.89 -1.03
N GLY A 60 -6.34 5.40 -1.82
CA GLY A 60 -5.52 6.54 -1.43
C GLY A 60 -6.26 7.88 -1.41
N PHE A 61 -7.46 7.95 -1.99
CA PHE A 61 -8.35 9.11 -1.88
C PHE A 61 -9.49 8.87 -0.89
N ALA A 62 -10.10 7.68 -0.90
CA ALA A 62 -11.28 7.37 -0.08
C ALA A 62 -10.96 6.76 1.30
N GLY A 63 -9.75 6.24 1.51
CA GLY A 63 -9.36 5.50 2.71
C GLY A 63 -9.19 6.35 3.98
N GLY A 64 -8.96 5.66 5.10
CA GLY A 64 -8.71 6.26 6.41
C GLY A 64 -7.45 7.13 6.44
N HIS A 65 -7.24 7.86 7.54
CA HIS A 65 -6.15 8.84 7.66
C HIS A 65 -4.80 8.31 7.14
N ASN A 66 -4.36 7.14 7.60
CA ASN A 66 -3.04 6.60 7.22
C ASN A 66 -2.94 6.10 5.76
N ALA A 67 -4.07 5.89 5.07
CA ALA A 67 -4.09 5.41 3.69
C ALA A 67 -3.92 6.54 2.65
N ARG A 68 -4.22 7.79 3.04
CA ARG A 68 -4.29 8.93 2.12
C ARG A 68 -2.92 9.38 1.62
N PHE A 69 -2.80 9.66 0.33
CA PHE A 69 -1.55 10.13 -0.27
C PHE A 69 -1.05 11.46 0.31
N VAL A 70 -1.97 12.33 0.74
CA VAL A 70 -1.64 13.63 1.37
C VAL A 70 -0.81 13.47 2.65
N ASN A 71 -0.97 12.36 3.36
CA ASN A 71 -0.20 12.09 4.57
C ASN A 71 1.18 11.49 4.28
N PHE A 72 1.40 11.03 3.05
CA PHE A 72 2.69 10.53 2.57
C PHE A 72 3.57 11.67 2.04
N VAL A 73 2.97 12.64 1.34
CA VAL A 73 3.67 13.80 0.78
C VAL A 73 3.71 14.92 1.84
N ARG A 74 4.77 14.97 2.64
CA ARG A 74 5.00 16.15 3.50
C ARG A 74 5.50 17.33 2.66
N PRO A 75 4.90 18.53 2.75
CA PRO A 75 5.37 19.69 2.01
C PRO A 75 6.78 20.09 2.49
N PRO A 76 7.71 20.41 1.57
CA PRO A 76 9.10 20.74 1.91
C PRO A 76 9.19 21.95 2.86
N PHE A 77 8.24 22.87 2.79
CA PHE A 77 8.14 24.01 3.71
C PHE A 77 7.89 23.63 5.18
N ALA A 78 7.24 22.49 5.44
CA ALA A 78 7.07 21.99 6.80
C ALA A 78 8.40 21.52 7.41
N VAL A 79 9.34 21.04 6.59
CA VAL A 79 10.69 20.62 7.01
C VAL A 79 11.56 21.85 7.29
N LEU A 80 11.50 22.88 6.44
CA LEU A 80 12.23 24.13 6.64
C LEU A 80 11.89 24.83 7.96
N ARG A 81 10.67 24.64 8.46
CA ARG A 81 10.23 25.20 9.76
C ARG A 81 10.92 24.57 10.98
N TRP A 82 11.50 23.37 10.84
CA TRP A 82 12.29 22.71 11.90
C TRP A 82 13.74 23.19 11.96
N LEU A 83 14.23 23.89 10.94
CA LEU A 83 15.57 24.45 10.90
C LEU A 83 15.66 25.84 11.54
N ARG A 84 14.58 26.34 12.13
CA ARG A 84 14.49 27.62 12.83
C ARG A 84 14.33 27.38 14.32
#